data_AF-A0A1C5E3Y0-F1
#
_entry.id   AF-A0A1C5E3Y0-F1
#
_cell.length_a   1.000
_cell.length_b   1.000
_cell.length_c   1.000
_cell.angle_alpha   90.00
_cell.angle_beta   90.00
_cell.angle_gamma   90.00
#
_symmetry.space_group_name_H-M   'P 1'
#
loop_
_entity.id
_entity.type
_entity.pdbx_description
1 polymer ?
#
loop_
_entity_poly.entity_id
_entity_poly.type
_entity_poly.pdbx_seq_one_letter_code
_entity_poly.pdbx_strand_id
1 'polypeptide(L)'
;APLAVDGDAATRWAVSKADRPRADSWLAVDLGAERRIDRVTLRWESAAGRAYRIQGSTDGQDWRDLATGPRPAVSSRGGWLDVEGRAGLVVRDGRNPIGVYDDTIVLGDGPAAPLLVEGFPGTSAGKLRAIARGSAPTAEATEVRTTLTDGHLTLFNLSGESVTTRIAIPRTGTDTVVFEGTQWLTADGTSFEAALPAATAAVLAPRFTLSPLTSRSLPPGLRVQVVDGATVRLSGASCTLRVRAQGHSKVAVVGAGRTVTVVLDGAAAHPLDDLALGRTVFPTSPLPEGMSDPAAAVDGDAHTAWRPGTRGRMVVDLGAARPVRLVEAEWTAGAAPGAKVGFSMDGITYQNAGALTGRGRVRRLTASETARYVSLQVDGAADAAVSRLTVR
;
A
#
# COMPACT_ATOMS: atom_id res chain seq x y z
N ALA A 1 -35.41 -19.36 -25.58
CA ALA A 1 -36.67 -19.30 -24.81
C ALA A 1 -37.19 -20.67 -24.42
N PRO A 2 -37.58 -21.57 -25.34
CA PRO A 2 -38.28 -22.80 -24.99
C PRO A 2 -37.48 -23.71 -24.05
N LEU A 3 -36.16 -23.77 -24.22
CA LEU A 3 -35.25 -24.57 -23.39
C LEU A 3 -35.15 -24.13 -21.92
N ALA A 4 -35.76 -23.00 -21.52
CA ALA A 4 -35.80 -22.58 -20.11
C ALA A 4 -37.09 -23.01 -19.40
N VAL A 5 -38.10 -23.45 -20.15
CA VAL A 5 -39.47 -23.72 -19.67
C VAL A 5 -40.03 -25.04 -20.19
N ASP A 6 -39.20 -25.89 -20.79
CA ASP A 6 -39.56 -27.20 -21.34
C ASP A 6 -39.65 -28.31 -20.28
N GLY A 7 -39.22 -28.03 -19.04
CA GLY A 7 -39.28 -28.95 -17.92
C GLY A 7 -38.13 -29.97 -17.86
N ASP A 8 -37.20 -29.93 -18.81
CA ASP A 8 -36.00 -30.77 -18.80
C ASP A 8 -34.85 -30.05 -18.09
N ALA A 9 -34.27 -30.69 -17.07
CA ALA A 9 -33.15 -30.10 -16.32
C ALA A 9 -31.81 -30.18 -17.09
N ALA A 10 -31.74 -30.92 -18.19
CA ALA A 10 -30.56 -31.03 -19.06
C ALA A 10 -30.50 -29.92 -20.13
N THR A 11 -31.62 -29.23 -20.39
CA THR A 11 -31.69 -28.10 -21.32
C THR A 11 -31.67 -26.76 -20.57
N ARG A 12 -31.28 -25.69 -21.27
CA ARG A 12 -31.24 -24.34 -20.68
C ARG A 12 -31.32 -23.26 -21.74
N TRP A 13 -31.80 -22.09 -21.33
CA TRP A 13 -31.46 -20.85 -22.02
C TRP A 13 -30.11 -20.34 -21.52
N ALA A 14 -29.25 -19.93 -22.45
CA ALA A 14 -27.97 -19.34 -22.14
C ALA A 14 -27.68 -18.19 -23.10
N VAL A 15 -27.01 -17.16 -22.60
CA VAL A 15 -26.45 -16.11 -23.43
C VAL A 15 -25.27 -16.67 -24.22
N SER A 16 -25.24 -16.37 -25.52
CA SER A 16 -24.14 -16.78 -26.39
C SER A 16 -22.81 -16.25 -25.83
N LYS A 17 -21.70 -16.96 -26.06
CA LYS A 17 -20.39 -16.51 -25.57
C LYS A 17 -20.04 -15.10 -26.03
N ALA A 18 -20.42 -14.74 -27.25
CA ALA A 18 -20.18 -13.42 -27.84
C ALA A 18 -21.03 -12.32 -27.18
N ASP A 19 -22.23 -12.64 -26.72
CA ASP A 19 -23.16 -11.68 -26.13
C ASP A 19 -23.05 -11.56 -24.60
N ARG A 20 -22.30 -12.44 -23.92
CA ARG A 20 -22.07 -12.39 -22.46
C ARG A 20 -21.63 -11.03 -21.90
N PRO A 21 -20.86 -10.19 -22.62
CA PRO A 21 -20.51 -8.85 -22.14
C PRO A 21 -21.70 -7.89 -22.09
N ARG A 22 -22.83 -8.21 -22.76
CA ARG A 22 -24.02 -7.35 -22.78
C ARG A 22 -24.81 -7.46 -21.48
N ALA A 23 -25.12 -6.31 -20.89
CA ALA A 23 -25.89 -6.23 -19.64
C ALA A 23 -27.41 -6.37 -19.84
N ASP A 24 -27.90 -6.42 -21.08
CA ASP A 24 -29.30 -6.42 -21.47
C ASP A 24 -29.77 -7.77 -22.05
N SER A 25 -29.09 -8.87 -21.73
CA SER A 25 -29.58 -10.19 -22.14
C SER A 25 -30.79 -10.59 -21.31
N TRP A 26 -31.91 -10.86 -21.96
CA TRP A 26 -33.17 -11.21 -21.30
C TRP A 26 -33.89 -12.37 -21.99
N LEU A 27 -34.85 -12.93 -21.26
CA LEU A 27 -35.82 -13.90 -21.76
C LEU A 27 -37.19 -13.53 -21.19
N ALA A 28 -38.21 -13.51 -22.04
CA ALA A 28 -39.61 -13.44 -21.62
C ALA A 28 -40.31 -14.78 -21.85
N VAL A 29 -41.33 -15.04 -21.02
CA VAL A 29 -42.22 -16.19 -21.13
C VAL A 29 -43.64 -15.65 -21.21
N ASP A 30 -44.33 -15.97 -22.31
CA ASP A 30 -45.76 -15.67 -22.45
C ASP A 30 -46.57 -16.72 -21.65
N LEU A 31 -47.45 -16.25 -20.77
CA LEU A 31 -48.31 -17.09 -19.94
C LEU A 31 -49.68 -17.38 -20.60
N GLY A 32 -49.91 -16.85 -21.80
CA GLY A 32 -51.11 -17.01 -22.63
C GLY A 32 -52.32 -16.17 -22.20
N ALA A 33 -52.36 -15.71 -20.94
CA ALA A 33 -53.34 -14.77 -20.40
C ALA A 33 -52.77 -14.09 -19.14
N GLU A 34 -53.39 -13.01 -18.66
CA GLU A 34 -53.01 -12.41 -17.39
C GLU A 34 -53.17 -13.41 -16.24
N ARG A 35 -52.10 -13.60 -15.45
CA ARG A 35 -52.08 -14.51 -14.31
C ARG A 35 -51.55 -13.78 -13.08
N ARG A 36 -52.15 -14.10 -11.92
CA ARG A 36 -51.54 -13.76 -10.64
C ARG A 36 -50.33 -14.67 -10.41
N ILE A 37 -49.17 -14.07 -10.20
CA ILE A 37 -47.91 -14.79 -9.93
C ILE A 37 -47.61 -14.73 -8.43
N ASP A 38 -47.46 -15.88 -7.80
CA ASP A 38 -46.99 -15.99 -6.40
C ASP A 38 -45.47 -16.24 -6.33
N ARG A 39 -44.95 -17.09 -7.22
CA ARG A 39 -43.54 -17.52 -7.18
C ARG A 39 -42.95 -17.66 -8.57
N VAL A 40 -41.72 -17.20 -8.71
CA VAL A 40 -40.83 -17.52 -9.83
C VAL A 40 -39.65 -18.33 -9.28
N THR A 41 -39.38 -19.48 -9.90
CA THR A 41 -38.23 -20.33 -9.53
C THR A 41 -37.22 -20.31 -10.66
N LEU A 42 -36.02 -19.83 -10.39
CA LEU A 42 -34.92 -19.79 -11.33
C LEU A 42 -33.89 -20.86 -10.95
N ARG A 43 -33.61 -21.78 -11.88
CA ARG A 43 -32.59 -22.83 -11.70
C ARG A 43 -31.37 -22.47 -12.53
N TRP A 44 -30.28 -22.10 -11.87
CA TRP A 44 -29.02 -21.77 -12.51
C TRP A 44 -28.09 -22.97 -12.61
N GLU A 45 -27.25 -22.99 -13.64
CA GLU A 45 -26.01 -23.76 -13.61
C GLU A 45 -24.94 -23.04 -12.78
N SER A 46 -23.74 -23.62 -12.64
CA SER A 46 -22.64 -23.01 -11.87
C SER A 46 -22.28 -21.60 -12.33
N ALA A 47 -22.46 -21.30 -13.62
CA ALA A 47 -22.25 -19.98 -14.20
C ALA A 47 -23.52 -19.10 -14.11
N ALA A 48 -23.99 -18.85 -12.89
CA ALA A 48 -25.16 -18.00 -12.65
C ALA A 48 -24.90 -16.51 -12.96
N GLY A 49 -25.96 -15.78 -13.33
CA GLY A 49 -25.90 -14.32 -13.44
C GLY A 49 -25.60 -13.67 -12.08
N ARG A 50 -24.63 -12.77 -12.03
CA ARG A 50 -24.23 -12.05 -10.80
C ARG A 50 -25.28 -11.05 -10.30
N ALA A 51 -26.13 -10.57 -11.19
CA ALA A 51 -27.29 -9.73 -10.89
C ALA A 51 -28.35 -9.97 -11.97
N TYR A 52 -29.62 -10.02 -11.58
CA TYR A 52 -30.76 -10.16 -12.49
C TYR A 52 -32.00 -9.47 -11.94
N ARG A 53 -32.91 -9.12 -12.85
CA ARG A 53 -34.24 -8.62 -12.54
C ARG A 53 -35.27 -9.64 -12.99
N ILE A 54 -36.33 -9.79 -12.20
CA ILE A 54 -37.55 -10.48 -12.60
C ILE A 54 -38.56 -9.39 -12.86
N GLN A 55 -39.05 -9.33 -14.09
CA GLN A 55 -40.04 -8.34 -14.53
C GLN A 55 -41.34 -9.02 -14.90
N GLY A 56 -42.45 -8.29 -14.80
CA GLY A 56 -43.76 -8.73 -15.28
C GLY A 56 -44.39 -7.66 -16.16
N SER A 57 -45.20 -8.10 -17.12
CA SER A 57 -45.93 -7.25 -18.05
C SER A 57 -47.32 -7.84 -18.29
N THR A 58 -48.32 -6.98 -18.51
CA THR A 58 -49.70 -7.38 -18.87
C THR A 58 -49.97 -7.26 -20.38
N ASP A 59 -49.07 -6.63 -21.14
CA ASP A 59 -49.21 -6.37 -22.59
C ASP A 59 -48.01 -6.86 -23.42
N GLY A 60 -46.96 -7.36 -22.77
CA GLY A 60 -45.72 -7.79 -23.39
C GLY A 60 -44.80 -6.65 -23.87
N GLN A 61 -45.22 -5.39 -23.70
CA GLN A 61 -44.50 -4.20 -24.12
C GLN A 61 -43.96 -3.41 -22.93
N ASP A 62 -44.81 -3.16 -21.94
CA ASP A 62 -44.48 -2.41 -20.73
C ASP A 62 -44.15 -3.37 -19.59
N TRP A 63 -42.88 -3.35 -19.17
CA TRP A 63 -42.34 -4.24 -18.15
C TRP A 63 -42.06 -3.49 -16.85
N ARG A 64 -42.47 -4.07 -15.72
CA ARG A 64 -42.19 -3.56 -14.38
C ARG A 64 -41.33 -4.53 -13.57
N ASP A 65 -40.37 -4.00 -12.82
CA ASP A 65 -39.55 -4.79 -11.89
C ASP A 65 -40.43 -5.37 -10.76
N LEU A 66 -40.40 -6.71 -10.63
CA LEU A 66 -41.06 -7.45 -9.56
C LEU A 66 -40.07 -7.88 -8.46
N ALA A 67 -38.86 -8.28 -8.85
CA ALA A 67 -37.79 -8.66 -7.93
C ALA A 67 -36.39 -8.47 -8.54
N THR A 68 -35.38 -8.40 -7.68
CA THR A 68 -33.97 -8.44 -8.06
C THR A 68 -33.26 -9.57 -7.31
N GLY A 69 -32.23 -10.14 -7.91
CA GLY A 69 -31.42 -11.18 -7.30
C GLY A 69 -29.99 -11.22 -7.84
N PRO A 70 -29.09 -11.98 -7.20
CA PRO A 70 -29.28 -12.59 -5.88
C PRO A 70 -29.39 -11.53 -4.78
N ARG A 71 -29.96 -11.88 -3.62
CA ARG A 71 -29.91 -11.01 -2.43
C ARG A 71 -28.59 -11.26 -1.70
N PRO A 72 -27.87 -10.21 -1.28
CA PRO A 72 -26.63 -10.40 -0.54
C PRO A 72 -26.92 -11.03 0.82
N ALA A 73 -26.05 -11.94 1.26
CA ALA A 73 -26.08 -12.51 2.61
C ALA A 73 -25.82 -11.43 3.67
N VAL A 74 -24.93 -10.49 3.35
CA VAL A 74 -24.64 -9.30 4.17
C VAL A 74 -24.57 -8.09 3.25
N SER A 75 -25.21 -6.98 3.63
CA SER A 75 -25.07 -5.70 2.92
C SER A 75 -24.79 -4.57 3.88
N SER A 76 -23.90 -3.66 3.49
CA SER A 76 -23.57 -2.45 4.24
C SER A 76 -23.59 -1.22 3.36
N ARG A 77 -24.32 -0.19 3.80
CA ARG A 77 -24.28 1.16 3.20
C ARG A 77 -23.36 2.11 3.96
N GLY A 78 -22.67 1.62 4.99
CA GLY A 78 -21.86 2.44 5.88
C GLY A 78 -20.42 2.65 5.41
N GLY A 79 -20.04 2.14 4.23
CA GLY A 79 -18.65 2.14 3.78
C GLY A 79 -17.73 1.23 4.59
N TRP A 80 -18.27 0.21 5.27
CA TRP A 80 -17.49 -0.79 5.99
C TRP A 80 -18.21 -2.14 6.02
N LEU A 81 -17.45 -3.23 6.11
CA LEU A 81 -17.96 -4.59 6.21
C LEU A 81 -17.11 -5.39 7.19
N ASP A 82 -17.76 -6.19 8.01
CA ASP A 82 -17.14 -7.25 8.80
C ASP A 82 -17.66 -8.60 8.31
N VAL A 83 -16.76 -9.51 7.95
CA VAL A 83 -17.08 -10.90 7.65
C VAL A 83 -16.60 -11.76 8.81
N GLU A 84 -17.54 -12.00 9.74
CA GLU A 84 -17.37 -12.91 10.88
C GLU A 84 -16.14 -12.63 11.77
N GLY A 85 -15.73 -11.36 11.89
CA GLY A 85 -14.54 -10.95 12.65
C GLY A 85 -13.21 -11.32 11.99
N ARG A 86 -13.23 -11.92 10.78
CA ARG A 86 -12.03 -12.39 10.07
C ARG A 86 -11.56 -11.38 9.03
N ALA A 87 -12.47 -10.87 8.21
CA ALA A 87 -12.18 -9.88 7.18
C ALA A 87 -12.93 -8.56 7.45
N GLY A 88 -12.21 -7.59 8.02
CA GLY A 88 -12.68 -6.23 8.17
C GLY A 88 -12.27 -5.37 6.97
N LEU A 89 -13.21 -4.61 6.41
CA LEU A 89 -12.98 -3.75 5.26
C LEU A 89 -13.62 -2.39 5.51
N VAL A 90 -12.94 -1.33 5.07
CA VAL A 90 -13.49 0.03 4.96
C VAL A 90 -13.31 0.49 3.53
N VAL A 91 -14.40 0.93 2.89
CA VAL A 91 -14.41 1.47 1.53
C VAL A 91 -14.58 2.97 1.62
N ARG A 92 -13.58 3.71 1.14
CA ARG A 92 -13.57 5.16 0.98
C ARG A 92 -14.02 5.52 -0.43
N ASP A 93 -14.61 6.71 -0.56
CA ASP A 93 -15.11 7.31 -1.81
C ASP A 93 -16.25 6.57 -2.53
N GLY A 94 -16.43 5.27 -2.25
CA GLY A 94 -17.54 4.46 -2.74
C GLY A 94 -18.88 4.85 -2.12
N ARG A 95 -19.90 5.09 -2.97
CA ARG A 95 -21.28 5.36 -2.54
C ARG A 95 -22.20 4.15 -2.66
N ASN A 96 -21.76 3.15 -3.40
CA ASN A 96 -22.51 1.91 -3.60
C ASN A 96 -22.45 1.06 -2.32
N PRO A 97 -23.50 0.29 -2.00
CA PRO A 97 -23.46 -0.68 -0.92
C PRO A 97 -22.31 -1.68 -1.10
N ILE A 98 -21.76 -2.18 0.00
CA ILE A 98 -20.90 -3.36 0.01
C ILE A 98 -21.81 -4.58 0.20
N GLY A 99 -21.58 -5.64 -0.56
CA GLY A 99 -22.39 -6.87 -0.51
C GLY A 99 -21.52 -8.12 -0.39
N VAL A 100 -21.99 -9.11 0.35
CA VAL A 100 -21.42 -10.46 0.36
C VAL A 100 -22.39 -11.39 -0.33
N TYR A 101 -21.91 -12.08 -1.36
CA TYR A 101 -22.66 -13.00 -2.20
C TYR A 101 -21.94 -14.34 -2.18
N ASP A 102 -22.42 -15.27 -1.36
CA ASP A 102 -21.79 -16.58 -1.17
C ASP A 102 -20.29 -16.45 -0.80
N ASP A 103 -19.39 -16.77 -1.73
CA ASP A 103 -17.93 -16.69 -1.57
C ASP A 103 -17.32 -15.34 -2.02
N THR A 104 -18.13 -14.42 -2.53
CA THR A 104 -17.67 -13.20 -3.20
C THR A 104 -18.05 -11.95 -2.39
N ILE A 105 -17.07 -11.07 -2.15
CA ILE A 105 -17.31 -9.73 -1.59
C ILE A 105 -17.32 -8.71 -2.73
N VAL A 106 -18.41 -7.95 -2.86
CA VAL A 106 -18.58 -6.84 -3.80
C VAL A 106 -18.43 -5.53 -3.03
N LEU A 107 -17.36 -4.79 -3.33
CA LEU A 107 -16.94 -3.58 -2.60
C LEU A 107 -17.68 -2.30 -3.03
N GLY A 108 -18.52 -2.40 -4.04
CA GLY A 108 -19.37 -1.32 -4.55
C GLY A 108 -20.43 -1.89 -5.49
N ASP A 109 -21.51 -2.37 -4.90
CA ASP A 109 -22.64 -3.01 -5.57
C ASP A 109 -23.52 -1.98 -6.30
N GLY A 110 -23.15 -1.73 -7.55
CA GLY A 110 -23.76 -0.71 -8.40
C GLY A 110 -22.87 -0.39 -9.60
N PRO A 111 -23.12 0.73 -10.30
CA PRO A 111 -22.27 1.19 -11.40
C PRO A 111 -20.81 1.32 -10.96
N ALA A 112 -19.88 0.96 -11.84
CA ALA A 112 -18.45 1.08 -11.57
C ALA A 112 -18.10 2.52 -11.18
N ALA A 113 -17.47 2.67 -10.03
CA ALA A 113 -17.01 3.95 -9.50
C ALA A 113 -15.64 3.77 -8.86
N PRO A 114 -14.78 4.82 -8.86
CA PRO A 114 -13.53 4.78 -8.12
C PRO A 114 -13.77 4.51 -6.64
N LEU A 115 -12.92 3.69 -6.05
CA LEU A 115 -12.98 3.32 -4.65
C LEU A 115 -11.57 3.13 -4.10
N LEU A 116 -11.40 3.43 -2.82
CA LEU A 116 -10.20 3.08 -2.06
C LEU A 116 -10.61 2.12 -0.94
N VAL A 117 -9.84 1.07 -0.72
CA VAL A 117 -10.18 0.00 0.23
C VAL A 117 -9.08 -0.11 1.26
N GLU A 118 -9.48 -0.07 2.53
CA GLU A 118 -8.62 -0.30 3.68
C GLU A 118 -8.97 -1.66 4.28
N GLY A 119 -7.97 -2.52 4.45
CA GLY A 119 -8.12 -3.84 5.04
C GLY A 119 -7.76 -3.82 6.53
N PHE A 120 -8.63 -4.36 7.37
CA PHE A 120 -8.48 -4.45 8.82
C PHE A 120 -8.84 -5.85 9.33
N PRO A 121 -8.01 -6.88 9.07
CA PRO A 121 -8.24 -8.24 9.55
C PRO A 121 -8.36 -8.27 11.09
N GLY A 122 -9.23 -9.14 11.62
CA GLY A 122 -9.40 -9.32 13.07
C GLY A 122 -10.00 -8.11 13.80
N THR A 123 -10.48 -7.09 13.08
CA THR A 123 -11.01 -5.87 13.69
C THR A 123 -12.52 -5.95 13.88
N SER A 124 -13.00 -5.67 15.10
CA SER A 124 -14.45 -5.68 15.39
C SER A 124 -15.26 -4.71 14.53
N ALA A 125 -16.50 -5.08 14.20
CA ALA A 125 -17.49 -4.24 13.52
C ALA A 125 -17.62 -2.83 14.12
N GLY A 126 -17.60 -2.69 15.45
CA GLY A 126 -17.66 -1.39 16.13
C GLY A 126 -16.49 -0.48 15.79
N LYS A 127 -15.27 -1.03 15.77
CA LYS A 127 -14.04 -0.30 15.41
C LYS A 127 -14.01 0.02 13.90
N LEU A 128 -14.42 -0.90 13.03
CA LEU A 128 -14.56 -0.63 11.59
C LEU A 128 -15.52 0.51 11.30
N ARG A 129 -16.70 0.52 11.96
CA ARG A 129 -17.67 1.61 11.87
C ARG A 129 -17.07 2.95 12.32
N ALA A 130 -16.28 2.95 13.39
CA ALA A 130 -15.61 4.16 13.86
C ALA A 130 -14.56 4.65 12.85
N ILE A 131 -13.75 3.75 12.28
CA ILE A 131 -12.76 4.07 11.24
C ILE A 131 -13.45 4.65 10.00
N ALA A 132 -14.53 4.03 9.53
CA ALA A 132 -15.28 4.47 8.35
C ALA A 132 -15.90 5.88 8.52
N ARG A 133 -16.27 6.24 9.75
CA ARG A 133 -16.78 7.58 10.08
C ARG A 133 -15.68 8.60 10.35
N GLY A 134 -14.47 8.14 10.64
CA GLY A 134 -13.32 9.00 10.90
C GLY A 134 -12.88 9.75 9.64
N SER A 135 -12.35 10.95 9.83
CA SER A 135 -11.72 11.71 8.75
C SER A 135 -10.48 10.97 8.24
N ALA A 136 -10.40 10.81 6.92
CA ALA A 136 -9.24 10.25 6.24
C ALA A 136 -8.38 11.38 5.65
N PRO A 137 -7.09 11.12 5.35
CA PRO A 137 -6.29 12.04 4.56
C PRO A 137 -6.94 12.34 3.20
N THR A 138 -6.69 13.53 2.66
CA THR A 138 -7.12 13.93 1.32
C THR A 138 -5.97 14.54 0.54
N ALA A 139 -5.94 14.32 -0.77
CA ALA A 139 -4.99 14.96 -1.68
C ALA A 139 -5.67 16.11 -2.43
N GLU A 140 -4.96 17.21 -2.69
CA GLU A 140 -5.46 18.28 -3.56
C GLU A 140 -5.58 17.81 -5.03
N ALA A 141 -4.64 16.97 -5.48
CA ALA A 141 -4.66 16.38 -6.81
C ALA A 141 -5.69 15.25 -6.89
N THR A 142 -6.68 15.39 -7.77
CA THR A 142 -7.81 14.45 -7.90
C THR A 142 -7.44 13.07 -8.45
N GLU A 143 -6.26 12.94 -9.02
CA GLU A 143 -5.66 11.71 -9.52
C GLU A 143 -4.87 10.96 -8.45
N VAL A 144 -4.60 11.61 -7.31
CA VAL A 144 -3.95 10.99 -6.16
C VAL A 144 -5.02 10.51 -5.18
N ARG A 145 -4.91 9.25 -4.76
CA ARG A 145 -5.67 8.70 -3.64
C ARG A 145 -4.75 8.52 -2.44
N THR A 146 -5.29 8.71 -1.25
CA THR A 146 -4.50 8.63 -0.02
C THR A 146 -5.31 7.99 1.11
N THR A 147 -4.61 7.28 1.98
CA THR A 147 -5.17 6.72 3.21
C THR A 147 -4.11 6.68 4.31
N LEU A 148 -4.55 6.65 5.56
CA LEU A 148 -3.72 6.42 6.74
C LEU A 148 -4.21 5.16 7.44
N THR A 149 -3.45 4.07 7.30
CA THR A 149 -3.79 2.76 7.87
C THR A 149 -2.64 2.31 8.78
N ASP A 150 -2.94 1.91 10.01
CA ASP A 150 -1.93 1.49 11.00
C ASP A 150 -0.73 2.46 11.12
N GLY A 151 -1.02 3.75 11.08
CA GLY A 151 -0.03 4.83 11.15
C GLY A 151 0.80 5.07 9.89
N HIS A 152 0.61 4.27 8.83
CA HIS A 152 1.30 4.41 7.55
C HIS A 152 0.46 5.25 6.58
N LEU A 153 1.05 6.30 6.04
CA LEU A 153 0.43 7.13 5.02
C LEU A 153 0.72 6.52 3.65
N THR A 154 -0.32 6.03 2.99
CA THR A 154 -0.22 5.46 1.65
C THR A 154 -0.78 6.43 0.63
N LEU A 155 -0.06 6.60 -0.47
CA LEU A 155 -0.40 7.48 -1.59
C LEU A 155 -0.37 6.69 -2.89
N PHE A 156 -1.36 6.89 -3.75
CA PHE A 156 -1.46 6.26 -5.07
C PHE A 156 -1.61 7.35 -6.13
N ASN A 157 -0.64 7.48 -7.05
CA ASN A 157 -0.80 8.28 -8.25
C ASN A 157 -1.41 7.39 -9.34
N LEU A 158 -2.68 7.61 -9.65
CA LEU A 158 -3.43 6.83 -10.63
C LEU A 158 -3.35 7.40 -12.06
N SER A 159 -2.52 8.44 -12.27
CA SER A 159 -2.30 9.06 -13.58
C SER A 159 -1.05 8.55 -14.27
N GLY A 160 -0.95 8.80 -15.58
CA GLY A 160 0.25 8.56 -16.38
C GLY A 160 1.33 9.65 -16.25
N GLU A 161 1.15 10.64 -15.37
CA GLU A 161 2.05 11.79 -15.22
C GLU A 161 2.62 11.86 -13.81
N SER A 162 3.78 12.50 -13.65
CA SER A 162 4.32 12.77 -12.31
C SER A 162 3.52 13.89 -11.64
N VAL A 163 3.18 13.71 -10.36
CA VAL A 163 2.33 14.64 -9.61
C VAL A 163 3.06 15.12 -8.36
N THR A 164 3.11 16.42 -8.17
CA THR A 164 3.43 17.05 -6.88
C THR A 164 2.14 17.62 -6.30
N THR A 165 1.77 17.18 -5.10
CA THR A 165 0.51 17.58 -4.47
C THR A 165 0.65 17.72 -2.97
N ARG A 166 -0.29 18.45 -2.37
CA ARG A 166 -0.42 18.56 -0.92
C ARG A 166 -1.45 17.55 -0.41
N ILE A 167 -1.06 16.86 0.65
CA ILE A 167 -1.90 15.93 1.39
C ILE A 167 -2.31 16.58 2.70
N ALA A 168 -3.62 16.72 2.93
CA ALA A 168 -4.18 17.13 4.21
C ALA A 168 -4.41 15.88 5.06
N ILE A 169 -3.74 15.80 6.22
CA ILE A 169 -3.82 14.69 7.17
C ILE A 169 -4.57 15.19 8.41
N PRO A 170 -5.80 14.71 8.68
CA PRO A 170 -6.60 15.16 9.82
C PRO A 170 -5.93 14.89 11.17
N ARG A 171 -6.14 15.78 12.13
CA ARG A 171 -5.70 15.56 13.52
C ARG A 171 -6.59 14.51 14.20
N THR A 172 -5.96 13.48 14.74
CA THR A 172 -6.65 12.38 15.46
C THR A 172 -6.40 12.37 16.98
N GLY A 173 -5.60 13.32 17.49
CA GLY A 173 -5.27 13.44 18.91
C GLY A 173 -4.40 14.67 19.22
N THR A 174 -3.81 14.72 20.41
CA THR A 174 -2.88 15.80 20.81
C THR A 174 -1.51 15.64 20.16
N ASP A 175 -1.08 14.38 20.00
CA ASP A 175 0.18 14.04 19.37
C ASP A 175 0.07 14.17 17.85
N THR A 176 1.14 14.66 17.23
CA THR A 176 1.26 14.79 15.78
C THR A 176 2.30 13.81 15.29
N VAL A 177 1.87 12.84 14.50
CA VAL A 177 2.78 11.93 13.77
C VAL A 177 3.26 12.64 12.51
N VAL A 178 4.56 12.55 12.24
CA VAL A 178 5.21 13.18 11.09
C VAL A 178 5.93 12.14 10.25
N PHE A 179 5.89 12.33 8.94
CA PHE A 179 6.45 11.44 7.92
C PHE A 179 7.74 12.03 7.34
N GLU A 180 8.44 11.23 6.56
CA GLU A 180 9.61 11.65 5.80
C GLU A 180 9.26 12.81 4.86
N GLY A 181 10.09 13.86 4.84
CA GLY A 181 9.90 15.03 3.99
C GLY A 181 9.53 16.29 4.78
N THR A 182 8.89 17.24 4.11
CA THR A 182 8.47 18.52 4.69
C THR A 182 6.97 18.58 4.89
N GLN A 183 6.56 19.06 6.05
CA GLN A 183 5.17 19.20 6.42
C GLN A 183 4.93 20.44 7.31
N TRP A 184 3.68 20.91 7.31
CA TRP A 184 3.25 22.08 8.05
C TRP A 184 2.03 21.73 8.89
N LEU A 185 2.08 22.03 10.18
CA LEU A 185 0.91 21.86 11.03
C LEU A 185 -0.14 22.92 10.67
N THR A 186 -1.39 22.51 10.62
CA THR A 186 -2.54 23.36 10.34
C THR A 186 -3.47 23.43 11.55
N ALA A 187 -4.51 24.25 11.48
CA ALA A 187 -5.54 24.30 12.52
C ALA A 187 -6.19 22.93 12.74
N ASP A 188 -6.32 22.12 11.69
CA ASP A 188 -7.11 20.88 11.69
C ASP A 188 -6.28 19.60 11.54
N GLY A 189 -4.95 19.70 11.40
CA GLY A 189 -4.10 18.55 11.12
C GLY A 189 -2.70 18.91 10.67
N THR A 190 -2.24 18.23 9.62
CA THR A 190 -0.94 18.42 8.97
C THR A 190 -1.12 18.51 7.46
N SER A 191 -0.43 19.45 6.83
CA SER A 191 -0.24 19.54 5.39
C SER A 191 1.10 18.93 5.03
N PHE A 192 1.12 17.93 4.17
CA PHE A 192 2.32 17.21 3.72
C PHE A 192 2.51 17.38 2.22
N GLU A 193 3.70 17.75 1.77
CA GLU A 193 4.02 17.84 0.34
C GLU A 193 4.56 16.51 -0.16
N ALA A 194 3.88 15.93 -1.16
CA ALA A 194 4.25 14.65 -1.76
C ALA A 194 4.57 14.83 -3.24
N ALA A 195 5.63 14.15 -3.71
CA ALA A 195 5.95 14.00 -5.12
C ALA A 195 5.91 12.52 -5.49
N LEU A 196 5.10 12.18 -6.49
CA LEU A 196 4.82 10.81 -6.91
C LEU A 196 5.05 10.70 -8.43
N PRO A 197 5.94 9.80 -8.90
CA PRO A 197 6.04 9.49 -10.32
C PRO A 197 4.73 8.93 -10.89
N ALA A 198 4.60 8.98 -12.22
CA ALA A 198 3.50 8.39 -12.97
C ALA A 198 3.20 6.93 -12.58
N ALA A 199 1.93 6.60 -12.35
CA ALA A 199 1.45 5.24 -12.07
C ALA A 199 2.19 4.52 -10.92
N THR A 200 2.57 5.26 -9.89
CA THR A 200 3.26 4.71 -8.71
C THR A 200 2.44 4.85 -7.43
N ALA A 201 2.86 4.10 -6.41
CA ALA A 201 2.39 4.26 -5.05
C ALA A 201 3.58 4.47 -4.09
N ALA A 202 3.33 5.18 -3.01
CA ALA A 202 4.28 5.35 -1.91
C ALA A 202 3.62 4.98 -0.59
N VAL A 203 4.35 4.28 0.27
CA VAL A 203 3.96 3.98 1.65
C VAL A 203 4.97 4.65 2.56
N LEU A 204 4.50 5.59 3.39
CA LEU A 204 5.32 6.38 4.29
C LEU A 204 5.09 5.91 5.73
N ALA A 205 6.14 5.38 6.34
CA ALA A 205 6.13 5.01 7.75
C ALA A 205 6.18 6.26 8.65
N PRO A 206 5.55 6.21 9.84
CA PRO A 206 5.65 7.29 10.81
C PRO A 206 7.10 7.43 11.29
N ARG A 207 7.65 8.65 11.30
CA ARG A 207 9.06 8.91 11.65
C ARG A 207 9.21 9.43 13.06
N PHE A 208 8.48 10.49 13.39
CA PHE A 208 8.50 11.05 14.73
C PHE A 208 7.08 11.27 15.22
N THR A 209 6.92 11.22 16.54
CA THR A 209 5.73 11.70 17.22
C THR A 209 6.10 12.98 17.96
N LEU A 210 5.40 14.06 17.66
CA LEU A 210 5.56 15.37 18.28
C LEU A 210 4.44 15.59 19.30
N SER A 211 4.81 15.88 20.54
CA SER A 211 3.85 16.14 21.62
C SER A 211 3.99 17.56 22.14
N PRO A 212 2.90 18.33 22.27
CA PRO A 212 2.96 19.63 22.90
C PRO A 212 3.31 19.48 24.39
N LEU A 213 4.11 20.41 24.94
CA LEU A 213 4.44 20.42 26.38
C LEU A 213 3.81 21.61 27.12
N THR A 214 3.49 22.69 26.42
CA THR A 214 2.98 23.93 27.01
C THR A 214 1.56 24.28 26.59
N SER A 215 0.99 23.55 25.62
CA SER A 215 -0.33 23.80 25.04
C SER A 215 -1.12 22.51 24.87
N ARG A 216 -2.43 22.61 24.60
CA ARG A 216 -3.28 21.44 24.31
C ARG A 216 -2.97 20.81 22.95
N SER A 217 -2.44 21.58 22.02
CA SER A 217 -2.04 21.15 20.68
C SER A 217 -0.85 21.99 20.20
N LEU A 218 -0.06 21.42 19.29
CA LEU A 218 0.99 22.18 18.61
C LEU A 218 0.37 23.27 17.71
N PRO A 219 1.02 24.44 17.58
CA PRO A 219 0.43 25.57 16.87
C PRO A 219 0.43 25.36 15.35
N PRO A 220 -0.60 25.87 14.64
CA PRO A 220 -0.57 26.00 13.19
C PRO A 220 0.63 26.82 12.72
N GLY A 221 1.22 26.46 11.58
CA GLY A 221 2.40 27.12 11.03
C GLY A 221 3.73 26.58 11.56
N LEU A 222 3.73 25.59 12.45
CA LEU A 222 4.95 24.83 12.75
C LEU A 222 5.34 24.02 11.51
N ARG A 223 6.51 24.31 10.94
CA ARG A 223 7.13 23.55 9.86
C ARG A 223 8.00 22.45 10.45
N VAL A 224 7.81 21.24 9.96
CA VAL A 224 8.57 20.04 10.34
C VAL A 224 9.22 19.49 9.08
N GLN A 225 10.54 19.35 9.12
CA GLN A 225 11.30 18.70 8.06
C GLN A 225 12.03 17.51 8.66
N VAL A 226 11.58 16.31 8.33
CA VAL A 226 12.25 15.08 8.72
C VAL A 226 13.46 14.89 7.81
N VAL A 227 14.65 14.92 8.40
CA VAL A 227 15.92 14.83 7.67
C VAL A 227 16.37 13.38 7.56
N ASP A 228 16.18 12.59 8.62
CA ASP A 228 16.54 11.17 8.71
C ASP A 228 15.76 10.53 9.89
N GLY A 229 15.97 9.25 10.18
CA GLY A 229 15.27 8.52 11.25
C GLY A 229 15.58 8.98 12.68
N ALA A 230 16.63 9.77 12.88
CA ALA A 230 17.08 10.34 14.15
C ALA A 230 17.02 11.88 14.18
N THR A 231 16.97 12.54 13.02
CA THR A 231 17.09 13.99 12.88
C THR A 231 15.83 14.63 12.29
N VAL A 232 15.31 15.63 13.00
CA VAL A 232 14.21 16.50 12.53
C VAL A 232 14.57 17.98 12.68
N ARG A 233 14.20 18.80 11.70
CA ARG A 233 14.32 20.26 11.74
C ARG A 233 12.94 20.89 11.95
N LEU A 234 12.85 21.78 12.91
CA LEU A 234 11.62 22.45 13.33
C LEU A 234 11.76 23.95 13.18
N SER A 235 10.79 24.62 12.56
CA SER A 235 10.81 26.08 12.38
C SER A 235 9.40 26.67 12.24
N GLY A 236 9.29 27.99 12.19
CA GLY A 236 8.01 28.68 12.03
C GLY A 236 7.39 29.07 13.38
N ALA A 237 6.22 28.52 13.69
CA ALA A 237 5.47 28.86 14.90
C ALA A 237 6.20 28.50 16.20
N SER A 238 6.22 29.44 17.15
CA SER A 238 6.88 29.24 18.45
C SER A 238 6.15 28.19 19.29
N CYS A 239 6.88 27.21 19.81
CA CYS A 239 6.33 26.21 20.72
C CYS A 239 7.41 25.48 21.51
N THR A 240 6.97 24.77 22.55
CA THR A 240 7.78 23.79 23.28
C THR A 240 7.14 22.42 23.11
N LEU A 241 7.93 21.46 22.63
CA LEU A 241 7.44 20.13 22.30
C LEU A 241 8.43 19.04 22.69
N ARG A 242 7.94 17.81 22.79
CA ARG A 242 8.75 16.60 22.87
C ARG A 242 8.74 15.89 21.52
N VAL A 243 9.92 15.61 20.99
CA VAL A 243 10.13 14.77 19.81
C VAL A 243 10.40 13.35 20.30
N ARG A 244 9.70 12.35 19.75
CA ARG A 244 9.87 10.92 20.08
C ARG A 244 10.01 10.09 18.82
N ALA A 245 10.96 9.15 18.81
CA ALA A 245 11.04 8.08 17.82
C ALA A 245 11.88 6.93 18.38
N GLN A 246 11.61 5.70 17.96
CA GLN A 246 12.44 4.52 18.27
C GLN A 246 12.69 4.29 19.78
N GLY A 247 11.77 4.71 20.66
CA GLY A 247 11.96 4.65 22.11
C GLY A 247 12.81 5.79 22.71
N HIS A 248 13.39 6.65 21.88
CA HIS A 248 14.15 7.84 22.28
C HIS A 248 13.29 9.09 22.29
N SER A 249 13.68 10.10 23.09
CA SER A 249 12.97 11.38 23.12
C SER A 249 13.86 12.57 23.46
N LYS A 250 13.50 13.74 22.96
CA LYS A 250 14.18 15.01 23.24
C LYS A 250 13.19 16.16 23.27
N VAL A 251 13.38 17.09 24.21
CA VAL A 251 12.58 18.32 24.27
C VAL A 251 13.20 19.38 23.36
N ALA A 252 12.35 20.09 22.63
CA ALA A 252 12.75 21.16 21.73
C ALA A 252 11.93 22.44 22.02
N VAL A 253 12.60 23.59 21.96
CA VAL A 253 11.99 24.91 22.08
C VAL A 253 12.20 25.64 20.76
N VAL A 254 11.14 25.77 19.97
CA VAL A 254 11.15 26.50 18.70
C VAL A 254 10.79 27.95 19.00
N GLY A 255 11.71 28.87 18.73
CA GLY A 255 11.45 30.31 18.80
C GLY A 255 11.06 30.87 17.43
N ALA A 256 10.31 31.97 17.43
CA ALA A 256 9.89 32.64 16.19
C ALA A 256 11.08 32.93 15.28
N GLY A 257 10.96 32.54 14.00
CA GLY A 257 12.00 32.77 12.98
C GLY A 257 13.26 31.92 13.13
N ARG A 258 13.33 31.00 14.11
CA ARG A 258 14.48 30.10 14.30
C ARG A 258 14.20 28.72 13.74
N THR A 259 15.24 28.10 13.19
CA THR A 259 15.25 26.67 12.86
C THR A 259 16.01 25.93 13.95
N VAL A 260 15.38 24.92 14.53
CA VAL A 260 15.94 24.04 15.56
C VAL A 260 16.14 22.66 14.96
N THR A 261 17.37 22.17 14.96
CA THR A 261 17.67 20.78 14.62
C THR A 261 17.64 19.93 15.88
N VAL A 262 16.83 18.89 15.87
CA VAL A 262 16.71 17.92 16.96
C VAL A 262 17.27 16.60 16.46
N VAL A 263 18.31 16.11 17.12
CA VAL A 263 18.88 14.77 16.92
C VAL A 263 18.56 13.95 18.16
N LEU A 264 17.92 12.79 17.98
CA LEU A 264 17.64 11.83 19.03
C LEU A 264 18.85 10.92 19.25
N ASP A 265 19.53 11.11 20.38
CA ASP A 265 20.72 10.36 20.72
C ASP A 265 20.37 8.87 20.91
N GLY A 266 21.05 7.99 20.15
CA GLY A 266 20.83 6.54 20.14
C GLY A 266 19.77 6.04 19.14
N ALA A 267 18.99 6.93 18.53
CA ALA A 267 18.08 6.54 17.45
C ALA A 267 18.88 6.22 16.17
N ALA A 268 18.43 5.21 15.41
CA ALA A 268 19.01 4.96 14.11
C ALA A 268 18.67 6.12 13.17
N ALA A 269 19.69 6.75 12.58
CA ALA A 269 19.50 7.77 11.55
C ALA A 269 18.84 7.20 10.28
N HIS A 270 18.77 5.88 10.15
CA HIS A 270 18.05 5.25 9.06
C HIS A 270 16.53 5.37 9.19
N PRO A 271 15.80 5.51 8.07
CA PRO A 271 16.22 5.09 6.72
C PRO A 271 16.37 6.29 5.78
N LEU A 272 17.50 6.99 5.80
CA LEU A 272 17.80 7.98 4.75
C LEU A 272 19.24 8.00 4.26
N ASP A 273 20.20 7.39 4.96
CA ASP A 273 21.57 7.29 4.45
C ASP A 273 21.82 6.03 3.63
N ASP A 274 21.10 4.95 3.87
CA ASP A 274 21.21 3.73 3.06
C ASP A 274 19.86 3.27 2.52
N LEU A 275 19.82 3.37 1.20
CA LEU A 275 18.73 3.13 0.29
C LEU A 275 18.36 1.66 0.22
N ALA A 276 19.22 0.74 0.66
CA ALA A 276 18.96 -0.70 0.65
C ALA A 276 18.23 -1.20 1.89
N LEU A 277 18.34 -0.52 3.04
CA LEU A 277 17.70 -0.96 4.28
C LEU A 277 16.18 -1.12 4.13
N GLY A 278 15.65 -2.28 4.51
CA GLY A 278 14.24 -2.64 4.48
C GLY A 278 13.65 -2.78 3.08
N ARG A 279 14.48 -2.75 2.03
CA ARG A 279 14.00 -2.84 0.65
C ARG A 279 13.63 -4.25 0.25
N THR A 280 12.76 -4.31 -0.75
CA THR A 280 12.48 -5.54 -1.48
C THR A 280 13.77 -6.06 -2.12
N VAL A 281 14.03 -7.34 -1.93
CA VAL A 281 15.19 -8.03 -2.47
C VAL A 281 14.79 -9.25 -3.30
N PHE A 282 15.68 -9.63 -4.21
CA PHE A 282 15.55 -10.81 -5.05
C PHE A 282 16.82 -11.66 -4.99
N PRO A 283 16.75 -12.98 -5.18
CA PRO A 283 15.53 -13.76 -5.42
C PRO A 283 14.67 -13.88 -4.15
N THR A 284 13.35 -13.99 -4.35
CA THR A 284 12.42 -14.48 -3.32
C THR A 284 12.23 -15.99 -3.48
N SER A 285 11.67 -16.66 -2.47
CA SER A 285 11.51 -18.13 -2.50
C SER A 285 10.77 -18.65 -3.76
N PRO A 286 11.19 -19.79 -4.34
CA PRO A 286 12.28 -20.67 -3.88
C PRO A 286 13.67 -20.11 -4.16
N LEU A 287 14.59 -20.31 -3.22
CA LEU A 287 15.97 -19.79 -3.29
C LEU A 287 16.91 -20.77 -4.00
N PRO A 288 17.98 -20.28 -4.66
CA PRO A 288 19.07 -21.12 -5.16
C PRO A 288 19.67 -22.02 -4.06
N GLU A 289 20.23 -23.15 -4.46
CA GLU A 289 20.85 -24.09 -3.52
C GLU A 289 21.96 -23.43 -2.69
N GLY A 290 21.90 -23.60 -1.37
CA GLY A 290 22.85 -23.02 -0.42
C GLY A 290 22.67 -21.53 -0.13
N MET A 291 21.70 -20.86 -0.78
CA MET A 291 21.38 -19.45 -0.51
C MET A 291 20.36 -19.33 0.63
N SER A 292 20.62 -18.45 1.60
CA SER A 292 19.60 -18.05 2.59
C SER A 292 18.83 -16.82 2.11
N ASP A 293 17.79 -16.40 2.83
CA ASP A 293 16.99 -15.24 2.47
C ASP A 293 17.87 -13.97 2.32
N PRO A 294 17.90 -13.32 1.14
CA PRO A 294 18.63 -12.07 0.93
C PRO A 294 18.15 -10.90 1.80
N ALA A 295 16.93 -10.96 2.35
CA ALA A 295 16.40 -9.89 3.19
C ALA A 295 17.26 -9.67 4.44
N ALA A 296 17.93 -10.73 4.91
CA ALA A 296 18.83 -10.69 6.05
C ALA A 296 20.09 -9.81 5.84
N ALA A 297 20.41 -9.39 4.61
CA ALA A 297 21.49 -8.42 4.39
C ALA A 297 21.01 -6.96 4.51
N VAL A 298 19.70 -6.71 4.50
CA VAL A 298 19.13 -5.36 4.44
C VAL A 298 18.09 -5.11 5.53
N ASP A 299 17.93 -6.00 6.51
CA ASP A 299 16.93 -5.85 7.58
C ASP A 299 17.38 -4.93 8.73
N GLY A 300 18.68 -4.63 8.81
CA GLY A 300 19.26 -3.80 9.86
C GLY A 300 19.55 -4.55 11.17
N ASP A 301 19.27 -5.84 11.23
CA ASP A 301 19.57 -6.68 12.39
C ASP A 301 21.03 -7.14 12.31
N ALA A 302 21.79 -6.95 13.39
CA ALA A 302 23.20 -7.36 13.45
C ALA A 302 23.38 -8.87 13.64
N HIS A 303 22.30 -9.60 13.93
CA HIS A 303 22.32 -11.03 14.22
C HIS A 303 21.85 -11.91 13.05
N THR A 304 21.34 -11.31 11.99
CA THR A 304 20.97 -11.98 10.75
C THR A 304 22.04 -11.74 9.68
N ALA A 305 22.10 -12.62 8.67
CA ALA A 305 22.98 -12.44 7.53
C ALA A 305 22.52 -13.25 6.32
N TRP A 306 22.71 -12.69 5.14
CA TRP A 306 22.50 -13.39 3.87
C TRP A 306 23.69 -14.29 3.55
N ARG A 307 23.46 -15.60 3.47
CA ARG A 307 24.39 -16.59 2.92
C ARG A 307 24.18 -16.65 1.41
N PRO A 308 25.15 -16.22 0.58
CA PRO A 308 24.94 -16.15 -0.87
C PRO A 308 24.83 -17.52 -1.54
N GLY A 309 25.48 -18.55 -1.00
CA GLY A 309 25.72 -19.81 -1.72
C GLY A 309 26.78 -19.64 -2.83
N THR A 310 26.96 -20.66 -3.65
CA THR A 310 27.98 -20.65 -4.72
C THR A 310 27.57 -19.71 -5.85
N ARG A 311 28.38 -18.67 -6.12
CA ARG A 311 28.08 -17.61 -7.10
C ARG A 311 26.74 -16.90 -6.85
N GLY A 312 26.37 -16.79 -5.58
CA GLY A 312 25.15 -16.13 -5.14
C GLY A 312 25.04 -14.71 -5.66
N ARG A 313 23.85 -14.34 -6.10
CA ARG A 313 23.52 -12.97 -6.50
C ARG A 313 22.24 -12.54 -5.80
N MET A 314 22.28 -11.40 -5.15
CA MET A 314 21.09 -10.70 -4.69
C MET A 314 20.90 -9.39 -5.46
N VAL A 315 19.66 -8.91 -5.49
CA VAL A 315 19.26 -7.61 -6.03
C VAL A 315 18.45 -6.89 -4.95
N VAL A 316 18.67 -5.59 -4.82
CA VAL A 316 17.86 -4.69 -4.01
C VAL A 316 17.11 -3.73 -4.93
N ASP A 317 15.78 -3.64 -4.82
CA ASP A 317 14.99 -2.56 -5.44
C ASP A 317 14.96 -1.36 -4.49
N LEU A 318 15.64 -0.27 -4.86
CA LEU A 318 15.67 0.98 -4.10
C LEU A 318 14.31 1.71 -4.13
N GLY A 319 13.34 1.20 -4.89
CA GLY A 319 11.96 1.67 -5.00
C GLY A 319 11.78 2.81 -6.02
N ALA A 320 12.85 3.54 -6.32
CA ALA A 320 12.89 4.57 -7.35
C ALA A 320 14.32 4.71 -7.90
N ALA A 321 14.48 5.42 -9.02
CA ALA A 321 15.79 5.83 -9.49
C ALA A 321 16.43 6.79 -8.47
N ARG A 322 17.56 6.40 -7.91
CA ARG A 322 18.30 7.16 -6.90
C ARG A 322 19.76 7.32 -7.31
N PRO A 323 20.40 8.47 -7.04
CA PRO A 323 21.85 8.57 -7.14
C PRO A 323 22.49 7.63 -6.13
N VAL A 324 23.45 6.82 -6.58
CA VAL A 324 24.25 5.91 -5.77
C VAL A 324 25.69 6.41 -5.77
N ARG A 325 26.18 6.71 -4.58
CA ARG A 325 27.53 7.20 -4.26
C ARG A 325 28.40 6.13 -3.63
N LEU A 326 27.81 5.21 -2.86
CA LEU A 326 28.53 4.17 -2.16
C LEU A 326 27.72 2.88 -2.11
N VAL A 327 28.35 1.76 -2.43
CA VAL A 327 27.85 0.43 -2.08
C VAL A 327 28.85 -0.21 -1.13
N GLU A 328 28.39 -0.64 0.04
CA GLU A 328 29.21 -1.27 1.07
C GLU A 328 28.59 -2.62 1.48
N ALA A 329 29.40 -3.67 1.52
CA ALA A 329 29.01 -4.97 2.07
C ALA A 329 29.88 -5.30 3.29
N GLU A 330 29.23 -5.52 4.43
CA GLU A 330 29.82 -6.02 5.66
C GLU A 330 29.57 -7.53 5.79
N TRP A 331 30.63 -8.27 6.15
CA TRP A 331 30.65 -9.72 6.20
C TRP A 331 30.77 -10.24 7.65
N THR A 332 30.08 -11.35 7.94
CA THR A 332 29.92 -11.95 9.29
C THR A 332 31.19 -12.48 9.94
N ALA A 333 32.18 -12.97 9.20
CA ALA A 333 33.55 -13.33 9.63
C ALA A 333 34.37 -13.88 8.44
N GLY A 334 35.70 -13.90 8.59
CA GLY A 334 36.62 -14.43 7.57
C GLY A 334 37.05 -13.42 6.50
N ALA A 335 37.80 -13.89 5.52
CA ALA A 335 38.18 -13.09 4.36
C ALA A 335 36.94 -12.90 3.46
N ALA A 336 36.45 -11.66 3.36
CA ALA A 336 35.34 -11.34 2.47
C ALA A 336 35.67 -11.77 1.03
N PRO A 337 34.79 -12.56 0.37
CA PRO A 337 35.01 -13.04 -0.99
C PRO A 337 35.05 -11.88 -1.99
N GLY A 338 35.54 -12.17 -3.20
CA GLY A 338 35.36 -11.27 -4.33
C GLY A 338 33.88 -11.03 -4.57
N ALA A 339 33.49 -9.80 -4.82
CA ALA A 339 32.10 -9.47 -5.13
C ALA A 339 32.04 -8.27 -6.09
N LYS A 340 31.02 -8.27 -6.94
CA LYS A 340 30.77 -7.25 -7.95
C LYS A 340 29.40 -6.63 -7.76
N VAL A 341 29.33 -5.35 -8.09
CA VAL A 341 28.09 -4.58 -8.05
C VAL A 341 27.62 -4.35 -9.48
N GLY A 342 26.32 -4.47 -9.70
CA GLY A 342 25.69 -4.06 -10.95
C GLY A 342 24.51 -3.12 -10.71
N PHE A 343 24.34 -2.13 -11.57
CA PHE A 343 23.25 -1.16 -11.51
C PHE A 343 22.26 -1.35 -12.65
N SER A 344 20.98 -1.11 -12.37
CA SER A 344 19.92 -1.23 -13.35
C SER A 344 18.79 -0.24 -13.08
N MET A 345 18.11 0.18 -14.16
CA MET A 345 16.93 1.03 -14.11
C MET A 345 15.62 0.23 -14.26
N ASP A 346 15.68 -0.90 -14.97
CA ASP A 346 14.52 -1.73 -15.35
C ASP A 346 14.42 -3.03 -14.55
N GLY A 347 15.47 -3.41 -13.81
CA GLY A 347 15.55 -4.65 -13.05
C GLY A 347 15.87 -5.87 -13.91
N ILE A 348 16.06 -5.68 -15.22
CA ILE A 348 16.31 -6.72 -16.23
C ILE A 348 17.75 -6.62 -16.73
N THR A 349 18.16 -5.42 -17.16
CA THR A 349 19.49 -5.16 -17.73
C THR A 349 20.39 -4.54 -16.68
N TYR A 350 21.51 -5.21 -16.35
CA TYR A 350 22.47 -4.72 -15.36
C TYR A 350 23.79 -4.32 -16.01
N GLN A 351 24.19 -3.08 -15.77
CA GLN A 351 25.53 -2.58 -16.08
C GLN A 351 26.48 -2.95 -14.95
N ASN A 352 27.69 -3.41 -15.28
CA ASN A 352 28.70 -3.73 -14.28
C ASN A 352 29.30 -2.43 -13.71
N ALA A 353 29.02 -2.16 -12.43
CA ALA A 353 29.50 -0.96 -11.74
C ALA A 353 30.92 -1.13 -11.18
N GLY A 354 31.39 -2.37 -11.00
CA GLY A 354 32.74 -2.67 -10.54
C GLY A 354 32.79 -3.69 -9.40
N ALA A 355 34.01 -4.00 -8.97
CA ALA A 355 34.25 -4.90 -7.84
C ALA A 355 34.25 -4.14 -6.51
N LEU A 356 33.70 -4.73 -5.45
CA LEU A 356 33.88 -4.22 -4.10
C LEU A 356 35.33 -4.45 -3.65
N THR A 357 35.99 -3.39 -3.17
CA THR A 357 37.38 -3.41 -2.72
C THR A 357 37.50 -3.04 -1.25
N GLY A 358 38.63 -3.35 -0.61
CA GLY A 358 38.88 -3.02 0.79
C GLY A 358 39.62 -4.13 1.56
N ARG A 359 39.84 -3.91 2.86
CA ARG A 359 40.47 -4.88 3.78
C ARG A 359 39.50 -5.24 4.92
N GLY A 360 39.72 -6.41 5.54
CA GLY A 360 38.89 -6.90 6.64
C GLY A 360 37.51 -7.37 6.19
N ARG A 361 36.49 -7.10 7.01
CA ARG A 361 35.11 -7.58 6.83
C ARG A 361 34.21 -6.62 6.06
N VAL A 362 34.70 -5.43 5.70
CA VAL A 362 33.95 -4.44 4.92
C VAL A 362 34.57 -4.31 3.54
N ARG A 363 33.73 -4.29 2.51
CA ARG A 363 34.13 -4.08 1.11
C ARG A 363 33.23 -3.00 0.50
N ARG A 364 33.82 -2.12 -0.30
CA ARG A 364 33.20 -0.88 -0.78
C ARG A 364 33.41 -0.67 -2.28
N LEU A 365 32.43 -0.04 -2.90
CA LEU A 365 32.52 0.55 -4.23
C LEU A 365 31.97 1.97 -4.14
N THR A 366 32.79 2.96 -4.50
CA THR A 366 32.32 4.33 -4.72
C THR A 366 31.79 4.44 -6.14
N ALA A 367 30.64 5.07 -6.31
CA ALA A 367 29.98 5.28 -7.59
C ALA A 367 29.52 6.74 -7.75
N SER A 368 29.09 7.11 -8.95
CA SER A 368 28.43 8.39 -9.24
C SER A 368 27.35 8.16 -10.31
N GLU A 369 26.56 7.10 -10.13
CA GLU A 369 25.55 6.66 -11.10
C GLU A 369 24.15 6.74 -10.50
N THR A 370 23.12 6.69 -11.34
CA THR A 370 21.73 6.59 -10.89
C THR A 370 21.24 5.17 -11.14
N ALA A 371 20.68 4.53 -10.12
CA ALA A 371 20.15 3.18 -10.21
C ALA A 371 18.79 3.09 -9.48
N ARG A 372 17.90 2.23 -9.97
CA ARG A 372 16.75 1.76 -9.20
C ARG A 372 17.04 0.41 -8.55
N TYR A 373 17.76 -0.46 -9.25
CA TYR A 373 18.11 -1.78 -8.75
C TYR A 373 19.63 -1.88 -8.60
N VAL A 374 20.08 -2.38 -7.44
CA VAL A 374 21.49 -2.63 -7.14
C VAL A 374 21.67 -4.11 -6.90
N SER A 375 22.55 -4.75 -7.67
CA SER A 375 22.88 -6.15 -7.48
C SER A 375 24.23 -6.33 -6.81
N LEU A 376 24.32 -7.32 -5.94
CA LEU A 376 25.56 -7.81 -5.34
C LEU A 376 25.75 -9.26 -5.78
N GLN A 377 26.78 -9.51 -6.58
CA GLN A 377 27.15 -10.83 -7.05
C GLN A 377 28.46 -11.26 -6.40
N VAL A 378 28.46 -12.43 -5.77
CA VAL A 378 29.62 -12.97 -5.08
C VAL A 378 30.37 -13.92 -6.00
N ASP A 379 31.70 -13.81 -6.04
CA ASP A 379 32.57 -14.68 -6.83
C ASP A 379 32.86 -15.98 -6.03
N GLY A 380 32.45 -17.13 -6.58
CA GLY A 380 32.79 -18.45 -6.03
C GLY A 380 31.94 -18.90 -4.84
N ALA A 381 32.41 -19.93 -4.13
CA ALA A 381 31.81 -20.39 -2.89
C ALA A 381 32.25 -19.48 -1.74
N ALA A 382 31.29 -18.95 -0.99
CA ALA A 382 31.56 -18.07 0.15
C ALA A 382 31.08 -18.72 1.45
N ASP A 383 32.02 -19.02 2.34
CA ASP A 383 31.69 -19.41 3.73
C ASP A 383 31.23 -18.19 4.55
N ALA A 384 31.54 -16.98 4.09
CA ALA A 384 31.13 -15.73 4.69
C ALA A 384 29.73 -15.31 4.22
N ALA A 385 28.91 -14.87 5.18
CA ALA A 385 27.60 -14.27 4.92
C ALA A 385 27.66 -12.74 4.99
N VAL A 386 26.84 -12.05 4.20
CA VAL A 386 26.69 -10.59 4.24
C VAL A 386 25.74 -10.24 5.39
N SER A 387 26.27 -9.64 6.45
CA SER A 387 25.47 -9.16 7.60
C SER A 387 24.87 -7.79 7.35
N ARG A 388 25.41 -7.02 6.39
CA ARG A 388 24.84 -5.74 6.00
C ARG A 388 25.24 -5.36 4.58
N LEU A 389 24.26 -5.02 3.76
CA LEU A 389 24.45 -4.35 2.48
C LEU A 389 23.90 -2.93 2.61
N THR A 390 24.76 -1.95 2.35
CA THR A 390 24.48 -0.52 2.48
C THR A 390 24.63 0.14 1.11
N VAL A 391 23.62 0.87 0.65
CA VAL A 391 23.65 1.65 -0.61
C VAL A 391 23.37 3.11 -0.30
N ARG A 392 24.31 4.03 -0.49
CA ARG A 392 24.14 5.46 -0.22
C ARG A 392 24.22 6.31 -1.47
#